data_AF-A0AAW1UMH8-F1
#
_entry.id   AF-A0AAW1UMH8-F1
#
_cell.length_a   1.000
_cell.length_b   1.000
_cell.length_c   1.000
_cell.angle_alpha   90.00
_cell.angle_beta   90.00
_cell.angle_gamma   90.00
#
_symmetry.space_group_name_H-M   'P 1'
#
loop_
_entity.id
_entity.type
_entity.pdbx_description
1 polymer ?
#
loop_
_entity_poly.entity_id
_entity_poly.type
_entity_poly.pdbx_seq_one_letter_code
_entity_poly.pdbx_strand_id
1 'polypeptide(L)'
;MVRKTDQRTFASLKNGQEPKIETITRETIETFRGPRPACKVTTEKKDCEERVPHDIFDNLRLKSRSTSRQDIKSTPVKSRTSNMDTFAKQCLQAHNEYRKKHGVPSLKLNKDICIESQKWADYLIKCGSLAHSNNDRYGENIYCIQSSNSSFTISGNEPVDSWYKEIEVHTFGIEPKSLESGHFTQVVWRDSKELGVGYAKLGGKIIVVANYYPAGNYVGRYIQNVPPLGSTPDEAKELARDLHKISIRGSDDNINVSVFETDFLKAHNKYRALHGADPLELDRKLCKYAEEWAKHIASKNVLEPRPNCNYGENIYKVSSTDPSFSLEGYVPVEKWYDESKKHVYDKEPNDLSTGHFTQLIWKSSKHLGVGIAKHKGSIIVVANYSPAGNFVKQFIENVPPPLSCTTIRHVKEEPNNNIRKKHISPNDYSAFALDGLKVHNEYRRKHGVPEMTLNKEMCDYAQEWADICAKTGRLAHRPKGLFGENIYYSYSSDISASPSARDAVKAWYDEIKMHTFGVETMNTGTLHFTQVVWKESTELGIAMSKNKKGETFVVANYNPRGNFMGNFVRNVPRPKQ
;
A
#
# COMPACT_ATOMS: atom_id res chain seq x y z
N MET A 1 16.67 -35.77 -9.86
CA MET A 1 15.46 -35.24 -10.56
C MET A 1 15.42 -33.75 -10.30
N VAL A 2 15.26 -32.91 -11.32
CA VAL A 2 15.15 -31.45 -11.15
C VAL A 2 13.69 -31.08 -11.29
N ARG A 3 13.09 -30.51 -10.24
CA ARG A 3 11.74 -29.93 -10.27
C ARG A 3 11.89 -28.43 -10.20
N LYS A 4 11.25 -27.70 -11.12
CA LYS A 4 11.16 -26.24 -11.11
C LYS A 4 9.70 -25.84 -10.95
N THR A 5 9.41 -25.01 -9.94
CA THR A 5 8.09 -24.45 -9.69
C THR A 5 8.17 -22.94 -9.92
N ASP A 6 7.30 -22.40 -10.77
CA ASP A 6 7.16 -20.96 -11.01
C ASP A 6 5.79 -20.51 -10.49
N GLN A 7 5.77 -19.49 -9.63
CA GLN A 7 4.55 -18.88 -9.08
C GLN A 7 4.50 -17.39 -9.43
N ARG A 8 3.31 -16.86 -9.78
CA ARG A 8 3.11 -15.44 -10.11
C ARG A 8 1.92 -14.86 -9.33
N THR A 9 2.11 -13.70 -8.71
CA THR A 9 1.04 -12.89 -8.11
C THR A 9 1.07 -11.47 -8.67
N PHE A 10 -0.11 -10.87 -8.83
CA PHE A 10 -0.26 -9.49 -9.27
C PHE A 10 -1.26 -8.75 -8.37
N ALA A 11 -0.98 -7.47 -8.08
CA ALA A 11 -1.89 -6.59 -7.33
C ALA A 11 -2.54 -5.57 -8.27
N SER A 12 -3.88 -5.43 -8.19
CA SER A 12 -4.61 -4.37 -8.89
C SER A 12 -4.87 -3.20 -7.94
N LEU A 13 -4.46 -2.00 -8.34
CA LEU A 13 -4.60 -0.77 -7.54
C LEU A 13 -5.93 -0.03 -7.83
N LYS A 14 -6.61 -0.28 -8.96
CA LYS A 14 -7.95 0.23 -9.37
C LYS A 14 -8.59 -0.68 -10.45
N ASN A 15 -9.92 -0.80 -10.50
CA ASN A 15 -10.64 -1.56 -11.54
C ASN A 15 -10.37 -1.02 -12.96
N GLY A 16 -10.00 -1.92 -13.88
CA GLY A 16 -9.87 -1.65 -15.32
C GLY A 16 -8.48 -1.22 -15.82
N GLN A 17 -7.43 -1.27 -14.99
CA GLN A 17 -6.05 -1.08 -15.44
C GLN A 17 -5.25 -2.39 -15.36
N GLU A 18 -4.43 -2.66 -16.38
CA GLU A 18 -3.52 -3.82 -16.40
C GLU A 18 -2.56 -3.82 -15.20
N PRO A 19 -2.26 -4.99 -14.64
CA PRO A 19 -1.47 -5.12 -13.42
C PRO A 19 -0.01 -4.67 -13.66
N LYS A 20 0.52 -3.83 -12.76
CA LYS A 20 1.84 -3.18 -12.92
C LYS A 20 2.98 -3.76 -12.08
N ILE A 21 2.74 -4.79 -11.27
CA ILE A 21 3.81 -5.38 -10.44
C ILE A 21 3.76 -6.90 -10.59
N GLU A 22 4.78 -7.44 -11.26
CA GLU A 22 5.02 -8.87 -11.41
C GLU A 22 5.99 -9.36 -10.33
N THR A 23 5.58 -10.35 -9.53
CA THR A 23 6.50 -11.09 -8.64
C THR A 23 6.57 -12.54 -9.10
N ILE A 24 7.76 -12.98 -9.52
CA ILE A 24 8.02 -14.38 -9.91
C ILE A 24 8.81 -15.06 -8.79
N THR A 25 8.22 -16.06 -8.15
CA THR A 25 8.93 -16.94 -7.21
C THR A 25 9.30 -18.22 -7.95
N ARG A 26 10.60 -18.49 -8.08
CA ARG A 26 11.14 -19.73 -8.66
C ARG A 26 11.69 -20.63 -7.57
N GLU A 27 11.14 -21.82 -7.41
CA GLU A 27 11.68 -22.88 -6.54
C GLU A 27 12.31 -23.96 -7.40
N THR A 28 13.60 -24.26 -7.19
CA THR A 28 14.30 -25.38 -7.84
C THR A 28 14.68 -26.42 -6.80
N ILE A 29 14.15 -27.63 -6.93
CA ILE A 29 14.49 -28.78 -6.09
C ILE A 29 15.33 -29.75 -6.91
N GLU A 30 16.59 -29.95 -6.50
CA GLU A 30 17.50 -30.91 -7.12
C GLU A 30 17.68 -32.11 -6.18
N THR A 31 17.18 -33.28 -6.60
CA THR A 31 17.53 -34.55 -5.95
C THR A 31 18.76 -35.15 -6.61
N PHE A 32 19.93 -34.99 -5.98
CA PHE A 32 21.11 -35.83 -6.20
C PHE A 32 20.94 -37.15 -5.45
N ARG A 33 21.61 -38.23 -5.90
CA ARG A 33 21.53 -39.59 -5.30
C ARG A 33 22.08 -39.62 -3.86
N GLY A 34 21.31 -39.10 -2.90
CA GLY A 34 21.58 -39.06 -1.47
C GLY A 34 20.32 -38.66 -0.66
N PRO A 35 20.31 -38.81 0.67
CA PRO A 35 19.07 -38.85 1.47
C PRO A 35 18.40 -37.50 1.76
N ARG A 36 18.88 -36.36 1.22
CA ARG A 36 18.26 -35.04 1.44
C ARG A 36 18.14 -34.23 0.14
N PRO A 37 16.93 -33.80 -0.27
CA PRO A 37 16.76 -32.88 -1.39
C PRO A 37 17.29 -31.48 -1.03
N ALA A 38 18.03 -30.85 -1.94
CA ALA A 38 18.42 -29.45 -1.82
C ALA A 38 17.37 -28.56 -2.52
N CYS A 39 16.70 -27.68 -1.76
CA CYS A 39 15.75 -26.70 -2.28
C CYS A 39 16.41 -25.32 -2.36
N LYS A 40 16.35 -24.68 -3.54
CA LYS A 40 16.83 -23.31 -3.78
C LYS A 40 15.66 -22.46 -4.24
N VAL A 41 15.28 -21.45 -3.45
CA VAL A 41 14.22 -20.49 -3.75
C VAL A 41 14.85 -19.17 -4.19
N THR A 42 14.40 -18.62 -5.32
CA THR A 42 14.83 -17.31 -5.85
C THR A 42 13.62 -16.49 -6.27
N THR A 43 13.57 -15.21 -5.87
CA THR A 43 12.48 -14.28 -6.20
C THR A 43 13.00 -13.18 -7.13
N GLU A 44 12.35 -12.98 -8.28
CA GLU A 44 12.65 -11.92 -9.24
C GLU A 44 11.45 -10.97 -9.40
N LYS A 45 11.73 -9.66 -9.52
CA LYS A 45 10.77 -8.59 -9.83
C LYS A 45 11.07 -8.06 -11.23
N LYS A 46 10.07 -7.96 -12.11
CA LYS A 46 10.20 -7.40 -13.46
C LYS A 46 9.13 -6.34 -13.72
N ASP A 47 9.54 -5.28 -14.40
CA ASP A 47 8.64 -4.31 -15.03
C ASP A 47 8.33 -4.78 -16.44
N CYS A 48 7.05 -4.91 -16.79
CA CYS A 48 6.63 -5.33 -18.13
C CYS A 48 6.26 -4.11 -18.99
N GLU A 49 7.20 -3.61 -19.79
CA GLU A 49 6.90 -2.90 -21.04
C GLU A 49 7.06 -3.89 -22.19
N GLU A 50 5.96 -4.48 -22.67
CA GLU A 50 5.73 -4.86 -24.07
C GLU A 50 4.32 -5.46 -24.21
N ARG A 51 3.46 -4.76 -24.96
CA ARG A 51 2.06 -5.15 -25.23
C ARG A 51 1.99 -6.21 -26.33
N VAL A 52 1.05 -7.15 -26.22
CA VAL A 52 0.62 -8.00 -27.35
C VAL A 52 -0.66 -7.38 -27.96
N PRO A 53 -0.78 -7.28 -29.31
CA PRO A 53 -1.88 -6.59 -29.99
C PRO A 53 -3.29 -7.16 -29.75
N HIS A 54 -4.31 -6.30 -29.87
CA HIS A 54 -5.73 -6.53 -29.57
C HIS A 54 -6.51 -7.45 -30.55
N ASP A 55 -5.85 -8.09 -31.51
CA ASP A 55 -6.56 -8.66 -32.67
C ASP A 55 -6.83 -10.18 -32.53
N ILE A 56 -7.62 -10.59 -31.53
CA ILE A 56 -8.08 -12.00 -31.42
C ILE A 56 -9.58 -12.13 -31.08
N PHE A 57 -10.20 -11.15 -30.43
CA PHE A 57 -11.61 -11.28 -30.00
C PHE A 57 -12.63 -11.23 -31.16
N ASP A 58 -12.29 -10.60 -32.28
CA ASP A 58 -13.23 -10.46 -33.41
C ASP A 58 -13.39 -11.74 -34.24
N ASN A 59 -12.38 -12.62 -34.25
CA ASN A 59 -12.41 -13.83 -35.08
C ASN A 59 -13.17 -15.02 -34.46
N LEU A 60 -13.51 -14.96 -33.16
CA LEU A 60 -14.31 -15.99 -32.49
C LEU A 60 -15.82 -15.70 -32.52
N ARG A 61 -16.22 -14.45 -32.78
CA ARG A 61 -17.65 -14.07 -32.86
C ARG A 61 -18.28 -14.38 -34.23
N LEU A 62 -17.46 -14.53 -35.27
CA LEU A 62 -17.91 -14.84 -36.63
C LEU A 62 -18.08 -16.35 -36.90
N LYS A 63 -17.45 -17.25 -36.12
CA LYS A 63 -17.58 -18.70 -36.30
C LYS A 63 -18.85 -19.32 -35.70
N SER A 64 -19.61 -18.60 -34.87
CA SER A 64 -20.86 -19.11 -34.28
C SER A 64 -22.10 -18.87 -35.13
N ARG A 65 -21.98 -18.23 -36.31
CA ARG A 65 -23.12 -17.82 -37.14
C ARG A 65 -23.24 -18.51 -38.50
N SER A 66 -22.39 -19.47 -38.82
CA SER A 66 -22.55 -20.29 -40.03
C SER A 66 -22.18 -21.74 -39.78
N THR A 67 -23.17 -22.60 -39.59
CA THR A 67 -23.20 -23.95 -40.18
C THR A 67 -24.57 -24.58 -39.95
N SER A 68 -25.19 -24.96 -41.06
CA SER A 68 -26.46 -25.67 -41.15
C SER A 68 -26.37 -27.09 -40.62
N ARG A 69 -27.54 -27.61 -40.22
CA ARG A 69 -27.84 -28.99 -39.84
C ARG A 69 -27.13 -30.02 -40.72
N GLN A 70 -26.48 -31.01 -40.10
CA GLN A 70 -26.52 -32.41 -40.54
C GLN A 70 -26.07 -33.35 -39.41
N ASP A 71 -26.83 -34.42 -39.26
CA ASP A 71 -26.77 -35.45 -38.22
C ASP A 71 -25.49 -36.29 -38.24
N ILE A 72 -24.82 -36.43 -37.09
CA ILE A 72 -23.87 -37.54 -36.85
C ILE A 72 -24.11 -38.10 -35.43
N LYS A 73 -24.35 -39.41 -35.40
CA LYS A 73 -24.73 -40.24 -34.24
C LYS A 73 -23.72 -40.18 -33.09
N SER A 74 -24.27 -40.12 -31.88
CA SER A 74 -23.57 -40.07 -30.59
C SER A 74 -22.91 -41.41 -30.20
N THR A 75 -21.64 -41.36 -29.80
CA THR A 75 -20.99 -42.36 -28.93
C THR A 75 -20.49 -41.67 -27.65
N PRO A 76 -20.49 -42.34 -26.47
CA PRO A 76 -20.39 -41.66 -25.19
C PRO A 76 -18.95 -41.35 -24.77
N VAL A 77 -18.62 -40.07 -24.73
CA VAL A 77 -17.38 -39.50 -24.17
C VAL A 77 -17.43 -39.57 -22.62
N LYS A 78 -17.02 -40.69 -22.01
CA LYS A 78 -17.00 -40.87 -20.54
C LYS A 78 -15.60 -40.89 -19.88
N SER A 79 -14.51 -40.97 -20.65
CA SER A 79 -13.16 -41.26 -20.10
C SER A 79 -12.33 -40.03 -19.67
N ARG A 80 -12.55 -38.85 -20.24
CA ARG A 80 -11.72 -37.64 -19.95
C ARG A 80 -12.29 -36.76 -18.84
N THR A 81 -13.60 -36.85 -18.59
CA THR A 81 -14.34 -36.07 -17.59
C THR A 81 -14.18 -36.61 -16.16
N SER A 82 -13.95 -37.91 -15.97
CA SER A 82 -13.85 -38.55 -14.64
C SER A 82 -12.56 -38.20 -13.88
N ASN A 83 -11.44 -38.05 -14.57
CA ASN A 83 -10.15 -37.71 -13.94
C ASN A 83 -10.06 -36.23 -13.55
N MET A 84 -10.67 -35.34 -14.35
CA MET A 84 -10.71 -33.90 -14.05
C MET A 84 -11.62 -33.60 -12.85
N ASP A 85 -12.74 -34.31 -12.74
CA ASP A 85 -13.65 -34.22 -11.60
C ASP A 85 -12.99 -34.74 -10.31
N THR A 86 -12.14 -35.77 -10.41
CA THR A 86 -11.35 -36.28 -9.28
C THR A 86 -10.27 -35.27 -8.83
N PHE A 87 -9.54 -34.65 -9.76
CA PHE A 87 -8.52 -33.65 -9.43
C PHE A 87 -9.11 -32.40 -8.77
N ALA A 88 -10.20 -31.87 -9.33
CA ALA A 88 -10.89 -30.70 -8.77
C ALA A 88 -11.43 -30.98 -7.35
N LYS A 89 -11.91 -32.20 -7.08
CA LYS A 89 -12.33 -32.63 -5.73
C LYS A 89 -11.16 -32.71 -4.75
N GLN A 90 -9.99 -33.19 -5.17
CA GLN A 90 -8.78 -33.20 -4.35
C GLN A 90 -8.36 -31.76 -3.98
N CYS A 91 -8.31 -30.85 -4.97
CA CYS A 91 -8.06 -29.43 -4.70
C CYS A 91 -9.08 -28.87 -3.71
N LEU A 92 -10.38 -29.12 -3.91
CA LEU A 92 -11.43 -28.65 -3.01
C LEU A 92 -11.25 -29.18 -1.58
N GLN A 93 -10.91 -30.46 -1.44
CA GLN A 93 -10.65 -31.09 -0.15
C GLN A 93 -9.49 -30.40 0.56
N ALA A 94 -8.34 -30.24 -0.10
CA ALA A 94 -7.17 -29.56 0.47
C ALA A 94 -7.49 -28.11 0.89
N HIS A 95 -8.22 -27.36 0.06
CA HIS A 95 -8.67 -26.01 0.43
C HIS A 95 -9.49 -26.02 1.71
N ASN A 96 -10.47 -26.93 1.80
CA ASN A 96 -11.38 -27.00 2.93
C ASN A 96 -10.70 -27.50 4.21
N GLU A 97 -9.68 -28.36 4.11
CA GLU A 97 -8.84 -28.75 5.23
C GLU A 97 -8.05 -27.57 5.81
N TYR A 98 -7.45 -26.74 4.95
CA TYR A 98 -6.75 -25.53 5.40
C TYR A 98 -7.72 -24.47 5.93
N ARG A 99 -8.80 -24.19 5.22
CA ARG A 99 -9.84 -23.24 5.65
C ARG A 99 -10.43 -23.60 7.01
N LYS A 100 -10.60 -24.90 7.29
CA LYS A 100 -11.02 -25.38 8.61
C LYS A 100 -10.02 -25.03 9.72
N LYS A 101 -8.70 -25.07 9.47
CA LYS A 101 -7.66 -24.68 10.45
C LYS A 101 -7.72 -23.20 10.82
N HIS A 102 -8.29 -22.38 9.93
CA HIS A 102 -8.47 -20.93 10.10
C HIS A 102 -9.89 -20.54 10.54
N GLY A 103 -10.79 -21.52 10.76
CA GLY A 103 -12.17 -21.24 11.17
C GLY A 103 -13.03 -20.55 10.11
N VAL A 104 -12.64 -20.57 8.83
CA VAL A 104 -13.39 -19.93 7.74
C VAL A 104 -14.29 -20.94 6.99
N PRO A 105 -15.42 -20.50 6.40
CA PRO A 105 -16.38 -21.41 5.76
C PRO A 105 -15.78 -22.20 4.59
N SER A 106 -16.19 -23.47 4.43
CA SER A 106 -15.76 -24.30 3.31
C SER A 106 -16.22 -23.77 1.95
N LEU A 107 -15.38 -23.91 0.92
CA LEU A 107 -15.70 -23.67 -0.48
C LEU A 107 -16.56 -24.81 -1.04
N LYS A 108 -17.31 -24.50 -2.10
CA LYS A 108 -18.03 -25.47 -2.94
C LYS A 108 -17.49 -25.43 -4.36
N LEU A 109 -17.40 -26.58 -5.02
CA LEU A 109 -17.01 -26.61 -6.44
C LEU A 109 -18.13 -26.00 -7.29
N ASN A 110 -17.79 -25.09 -8.20
CA ASN A 110 -18.71 -24.60 -9.22
C ASN A 110 -18.24 -25.07 -10.61
N LYS A 111 -19.12 -25.77 -11.33
CA LYS A 111 -18.82 -26.35 -12.64
C LYS A 111 -18.53 -25.29 -13.71
N ASP A 112 -19.25 -24.17 -13.70
CA ASP A 112 -19.05 -23.08 -14.65
C ASP A 112 -17.71 -22.38 -14.43
N ILE A 113 -17.33 -22.17 -13.16
CA ILE A 113 -16.01 -21.64 -12.82
C ILE A 113 -14.91 -22.64 -13.21
N CYS A 114 -15.10 -23.95 -13.00
CA CYS A 114 -14.16 -24.98 -13.48
C CYS A 114 -13.96 -24.93 -15.00
N ILE A 115 -15.02 -24.69 -15.77
CA ILE A 115 -14.92 -24.56 -17.23
C ILE A 115 -14.03 -23.37 -17.60
N GLU A 116 -14.21 -22.22 -16.97
CA GLU A 116 -13.37 -21.04 -17.21
C GLU A 116 -11.91 -21.26 -16.77
N SER A 117 -11.69 -21.85 -15.58
CA SER A 117 -10.35 -22.22 -15.12
C SER A 117 -9.65 -23.20 -16.06
N GLN A 118 -10.38 -24.18 -16.60
CA GLN A 118 -9.83 -25.16 -17.54
C GLN A 118 -9.44 -24.53 -18.87
N LYS A 119 -10.28 -23.65 -19.43
CA LYS A 119 -9.95 -22.90 -20.65
C LYS A 119 -8.66 -22.11 -20.49
N TRP A 120 -8.49 -21.46 -19.35
CA TRP A 120 -7.29 -20.68 -19.08
C TRP A 120 -6.04 -21.55 -18.89
N ALA A 121 -6.16 -22.66 -18.15
CA ALA A 121 -5.07 -23.64 -18.01
C ALA A 121 -4.61 -24.18 -19.38
N ASP A 122 -5.54 -24.50 -20.27
CA ASP A 122 -5.27 -24.98 -21.63
C ASP A 122 -4.65 -23.91 -22.53
N TYR A 123 -4.92 -22.63 -22.27
CA TYR A 123 -4.27 -21.50 -22.95
C TYR A 123 -2.83 -21.33 -22.47
N LEU A 124 -2.61 -21.26 -21.15
CA LEU A 124 -1.29 -21.06 -20.55
C LEU A 124 -0.31 -22.18 -20.91
N ILE A 125 -0.78 -23.43 -21.00
CA ILE A 125 0.09 -24.56 -21.33
C ILE A 125 0.60 -24.48 -22.78
N LYS A 126 -0.15 -23.83 -23.67
CA LYS A 126 0.21 -23.62 -25.09
C LYS A 126 1.07 -22.39 -25.30
N CYS A 127 0.75 -21.29 -24.63
CA CYS A 127 1.45 -20.01 -24.78
C CYS A 127 2.83 -19.99 -24.11
N GLY A 128 3.13 -20.92 -23.21
CA GLY A 128 4.45 -21.04 -22.59
C GLY A 128 4.77 -20.00 -21.51
N SER A 129 4.07 -18.85 -21.51
CA SER A 129 4.11 -17.81 -20.48
C SER A 129 3.00 -17.99 -19.44
N LEU A 130 3.30 -17.72 -18.17
CA LEU A 130 2.31 -17.73 -17.09
C LEU A 130 1.70 -16.33 -16.97
N ALA A 131 0.40 -16.19 -17.09
CA ALA A 131 -0.29 -14.91 -16.89
C ALA A 131 -1.64 -15.17 -16.24
N HIS A 132 -2.13 -14.21 -15.46
CA HIS A 132 -3.51 -14.28 -14.99
C HIS A 132 -4.50 -14.07 -16.13
N SER A 133 -5.70 -14.63 -15.97
CA SER A 133 -6.77 -14.36 -16.93
C SER A 133 -7.22 -12.90 -16.86
N ASN A 134 -7.68 -12.33 -17.99
CA ASN A 134 -8.27 -10.98 -18.01
C ASN A 134 -9.69 -10.95 -17.41
N ASN A 135 -10.04 -11.93 -16.56
CA ASN A 135 -11.36 -12.08 -15.97
C ASN A 135 -11.33 -11.60 -14.51
N ASP A 136 -11.73 -10.36 -14.30
CA ASP A 136 -11.77 -9.67 -13.01
C ASP A 136 -12.91 -10.15 -12.08
N ARG A 137 -13.77 -11.06 -12.56
CA ARG A 137 -14.87 -11.64 -11.79
C ARG A 137 -14.40 -12.61 -10.69
N TYR A 138 -13.24 -13.24 -10.89
CA TYR A 138 -12.74 -14.30 -10.01
C TYR A 138 -11.39 -13.89 -9.40
N GLY A 139 -11.16 -14.28 -8.15
CA GLY A 139 -9.79 -14.33 -7.63
C GLY A 139 -9.09 -15.52 -8.30
N GLU A 140 -7.79 -15.44 -8.55
CA GLU A 140 -7.09 -16.48 -9.31
C GLU A 140 -5.74 -16.85 -8.67
N ASN A 141 -5.52 -18.15 -8.48
CA ASN A 141 -4.22 -18.71 -8.13
C ASN A 141 -3.72 -19.61 -9.28
N ILE A 142 -2.45 -19.47 -9.65
CA ILE A 142 -1.82 -20.28 -10.70
C ILE A 142 -0.64 -21.05 -10.11
N TYR A 143 -0.53 -22.31 -10.48
CA TYR A 143 0.59 -23.18 -10.13
C TYR A 143 1.18 -23.78 -11.40
N CYS A 144 2.51 -23.71 -11.54
CA CYS A 144 3.22 -24.28 -12.67
C CYS A 144 4.41 -25.11 -12.18
N ILE A 145 4.52 -26.34 -12.66
CA ILE A 145 5.65 -27.23 -12.41
C ILE A 145 6.16 -27.86 -13.70
N GLN A 146 7.49 -27.95 -13.83
CA GLN A 146 8.17 -28.65 -14.91
C GLN A 146 8.96 -29.85 -14.39
N SER A 147 8.77 -31.00 -15.02
CA SER A 147 9.52 -32.23 -14.80
C SER A 147 10.23 -32.68 -16.08
N SER A 148 11.39 -33.32 -15.94
CA SER A 148 12.08 -34.00 -17.05
C SER A 148 11.44 -35.35 -17.40
N ASN A 149 10.59 -35.89 -16.52
CA ASN A 149 9.80 -37.08 -16.79
C ASN A 149 8.44 -36.70 -17.40
N SER A 150 8.19 -37.09 -18.65
CA SER A 150 6.93 -36.82 -19.36
C SER A 150 5.71 -37.56 -18.78
N SER A 151 5.92 -38.67 -18.08
CA SER A 151 4.84 -39.39 -17.38
C SER A 151 4.51 -38.81 -16.01
N PHE A 152 5.27 -37.80 -15.54
CA PHE A 152 5.05 -37.16 -14.23
C PHE A 152 3.63 -36.58 -14.11
N THR A 153 2.99 -36.81 -12.97
CA THR A 153 1.67 -36.26 -12.62
C THR A 153 1.72 -35.79 -11.18
N ILE A 154 0.77 -34.92 -10.81
CA ILE A 154 0.62 -34.38 -9.46
C ILE A 154 -0.79 -34.68 -8.96
N SER A 155 -0.94 -34.76 -7.65
CA SER A 155 -2.24 -34.76 -6.99
C SER A 155 -2.82 -33.35 -6.88
N GLY A 156 -4.14 -33.23 -6.69
CA GLY A 156 -4.79 -31.94 -6.50
C GLY A 156 -4.40 -31.22 -5.21
N ASN A 157 -3.78 -31.91 -4.25
CA ASN A 157 -3.35 -31.32 -2.97
C ASN A 157 -2.06 -30.51 -3.14
N GLU A 158 -1.12 -31.00 -3.95
CA GLU A 158 0.19 -30.37 -4.17
C GLU A 158 0.16 -28.87 -4.53
N PRO A 159 -0.67 -28.38 -5.49
CA PRO A 159 -0.74 -26.95 -5.77
C PRO A 159 -1.30 -26.15 -4.59
N VAL A 160 -2.26 -26.72 -3.84
CA VAL A 160 -2.90 -26.06 -2.69
C VAL A 160 -1.94 -25.97 -1.51
N ASP A 161 -1.21 -27.05 -1.22
CA ASP A 161 -0.15 -27.09 -0.21
C ASP A 161 0.93 -26.05 -0.55
N SER A 162 1.29 -25.93 -1.83
CA SER A 162 2.25 -24.95 -2.31
C SER A 162 1.79 -23.51 -2.11
N TRP A 163 0.53 -23.20 -2.41
CA TRP A 163 -0.06 -21.87 -2.17
C TRP A 163 -0.18 -21.57 -0.68
N TYR A 164 -0.56 -22.56 0.13
CA TYR A 164 -0.75 -22.39 1.56
C TYR A 164 0.57 -22.14 2.32
N LYS A 165 1.71 -22.69 1.86
CA LYS A 165 3.03 -22.50 2.47
C LYS A 165 3.43 -21.03 2.65
N GLU A 166 2.87 -20.11 1.87
CA GLU A 166 3.10 -18.68 2.03
C GLU A 166 2.64 -18.13 3.40
N ILE A 167 1.89 -18.92 4.18
CA ILE A 167 1.62 -18.62 5.59
C ILE A 167 2.90 -18.39 6.41
N GLU A 168 4.02 -19.03 6.05
CA GLU A 168 5.31 -18.89 6.75
C GLU A 168 5.89 -17.47 6.68
N VAL A 169 5.51 -16.71 5.65
CA VAL A 169 5.93 -15.31 5.44
C VAL A 169 4.77 -14.31 5.64
N HIS A 170 3.57 -14.81 5.98
CA HIS A 170 2.40 -13.97 6.18
C HIS A 170 2.37 -13.37 7.60
N THR A 171 2.05 -12.08 7.69
CA THR A 171 1.85 -11.40 8.98
C THR A 171 0.37 -11.11 9.19
N PHE A 172 -0.24 -11.78 10.16
CA PHE A 172 -1.67 -11.64 10.49
C PHE A 172 -2.00 -10.28 11.15
N GLY A 173 -3.24 -9.83 10.99
CA GLY A 173 -3.77 -8.65 11.70
C GLY A 173 -3.31 -7.30 11.14
N ILE A 174 -2.55 -7.29 10.04
CA ILE A 174 -2.15 -6.09 9.31
C ILE A 174 -2.47 -6.22 7.83
N GLU A 175 -2.75 -5.09 7.18
CA GLU A 175 -2.91 -5.05 5.74
C GLU A 175 -1.55 -5.28 5.04
N PRO A 176 -1.44 -6.23 4.09
CA PRO A 176 -0.17 -6.57 3.47
C PRO A 176 0.32 -5.43 2.56
N LYS A 177 1.61 -5.09 2.67
CA LYS A 177 2.27 -4.06 1.84
C LYS A 177 2.60 -4.57 0.42
N SER A 178 2.57 -5.88 0.21
CA SER A 178 2.80 -6.59 -1.06
C SER A 178 2.05 -7.94 -1.04
N LEU A 179 1.80 -8.53 -2.21
CA LEU A 179 1.13 -9.84 -2.34
C LEU A 179 2.11 -11.03 -2.32
N GLU A 180 3.18 -10.93 -1.53
CA GLU A 180 4.13 -12.03 -1.35
C GLU A 180 3.49 -13.27 -0.68
N SER A 181 2.34 -13.09 -0.01
CA SER A 181 1.48 -14.16 0.50
C SER A 181 0.09 -14.18 -0.17
N GLY A 182 0.03 -13.73 -1.43
CA GLY A 182 -1.21 -13.57 -2.20
C GLY A 182 -1.96 -14.88 -2.47
N HIS A 183 -1.25 -15.98 -2.69
CA HIS A 183 -1.90 -17.26 -2.94
C HIS A 183 -2.50 -17.82 -1.64
N PHE A 184 -1.75 -17.76 -0.53
CA PHE A 184 -2.23 -18.17 0.80
C PHE A 184 -3.48 -17.40 1.18
N THR A 185 -3.43 -16.06 1.10
CA THR A 185 -4.53 -15.19 1.50
C THR A 185 -5.80 -15.47 0.70
N GLN A 186 -5.68 -15.80 -0.59
CA GLN A 186 -6.81 -16.24 -1.42
C GLN A 186 -7.35 -17.63 -1.01
N VAL A 187 -6.49 -18.60 -0.68
CA VAL A 187 -6.91 -19.95 -0.24
C VAL A 187 -7.79 -19.87 1.01
N VAL A 188 -7.41 -19.03 1.99
CA VAL A 188 -8.12 -18.89 3.26
C VAL A 188 -9.10 -17.71 3.29
N TRP A 189 -9.35 -17.05 2.16
CA TRP A 189 -10.22 -15.87 2.11
C TRP A 189 -11.64 -16.20 2.57
N ARG A 190 -12.06 -15.66 3.71
CA ARG A 190 -13.32 -16.00 4.38
C ARG A 190 -14.54 -15.84 3.48
N ASP A 191 -14.62 -14.74 2.75
CA ASP A 191 -15.81 -14.38 1.99
C ASP A 191 -15.93 -15.15 0.65
N SER A 192 -14.87 -15.84 0.21
CA SER A 192 -14.93 -16.72 -0.98
C SER A 192 -15.77 -17.96 -0.67
N LYS A 193 -16.65 -18.33 -1.58
CA LYS A 193 -17.67 -19.39 -1.40
C LYS A 193 -17.54 -20.51 -2.42
N GLU A 194 -17.09 -20.18 -3.62
CA GLU A 194 -17.07 -21.09 -4.76
C GLU A 194 -15.65 -21.19 -5.33
N LEU A 195 -15.30 -22.40 -5.77
CA LEU A 195 -14.00 -22.75 -6.33
C LEU A 195 -14.21 -23.39 -7.71
N GLY A 196 -13.43 -22.96 -8.70
CA GLY A 196 -13.30 -23.65 -9.98
C GLY A 196 -11.84 -23.98 -10.28
N VAL A 197 -11.56 -25.22 -10.70
CA VAL A 197 -10.19 -25.70 -10.92
C VAL A 197 -10.02 -26.17 -12.36
N GLY A 198 -8.93 -25.73 -12.99
CA GLY A 198 -8.45 -26.19 -14.29
C GLY A 198 -7.10 -26.88 -14.17
N TYR A 199 -6.89 -27.95 -14.94
CA TYR A 199 -5.66 -28.74 -14.98
C TYR A 199 -5.23 -28.98 -16.43
N ALA A 200 -4.03 -28.53 -16.80
CA ALA A 200 -3.47 -28.75 -18.12
C ALA A 200 -2.07 -29.38 -18.03
N LYS A 201 -1.81 -30.39 -18.87
CA LYS A 201 -0.52 -31.09 -18.95
C LYS A 201 -0.03 -31.18 -20.39
N LEU A 202 1.22 -30.79 -20.63
CA LEU A 202 1.91 -30.96 -21.90
C LEU A 202 3.35 -31.47 -21.65
N GLY A 203 3.62 -32.71 -22.04
CA GLY A 203 4.88 -33.38 -21.70
C GLY A 203 5.08 -33.46 -20.19
N GLY A 204 6.23 -32.98 -19.70
CA GLY A 204 6.52 -32.89 -18.26
C GLY A 204 6.05 -31.58 -17.60
N LYS A 205 5.40 -30.65 -18.33
CA LYS A 205 4.88 -29.40 -17.79
C LYS A 205 3.43 -29.57 -17.33
N ILE A 206 3.11 -29.08 -16.14
CA ILE A 206 1.75 -29.06 -15.59
C ILE A 206 1.40 -27.65 -15.14
N ILE A 207 0.22 -27.18 -15.50
CA ILE A 207 -0.37 -25.92 -15.04
C ILE A 207 -1.70 -26.19 -14.38
N VAL A 208 -1.90 -25.60 -13.20
CA VAL A 208 -3.16 -25.62 -12.46
C VAL A 208 -3.63 -24.19 -12.24
N VAL A 209 -4.89 -23.93 -12.53
CA VAL A 209 -5.55 -22.63 -12.33
C VAL A 209 -6.72 -22.84 -11.37
N ALA A 210 -6.77 -22.09 -10.27
CA ALA A 210 -7.88 -22.08 -9.34
C ALA A 210 -8.53 -20.69 -9.33
N ASN A 211 -9.83 -20.63 -9.60
CA ASN A 211 -10.64 -19.42 -9.56
C ASN A 211 -11.59 -19.44 -8.37
N TYR A 212 -11.73 -18.30 -7.70
CA TYR A 212 -12.48 -18.13 -6.46
C TYR A 212 -13.58 -17.09 -6.63
N TYR A 213 -14.79 -17.41 -6.17
CA TYR A 213 -15.90 -16.48 -6.17
C TYR A 213 -16.60 -16.39 -4.80
N PRO A 214 -16.86 -15.19 -4.27
CA PRO A 214 -16.26 -13.90 -4.66
C PRO A 214 -14.73 -13.92 -4.62
N ALA A 215 -14.10 -13.06 -5.43
CA ALA A 215 -12.65 -12.88 -5.43
C ALA A 215 -12.12 -12.48 -4.04
N GLY A 216 -10.89 -12.86 -3.72
CA GLY A 216 -10.19 -12.45 -2.51
C GLY A 216 -9.17 -11.36 -2.79
N ASN A 217 -8.27 -11.15 -1.82
CA ASN A 217 -7.15 -10.22 -1.93
C ASN A 217 -7.55 -8.75 -2.16
N TYR A 218 -8.72 -8.37 -1.63
CA TYR A 218 -9.13 -6.98 -1.59
C TYR A 218 -8.40 -6.22 -0.49
N VAL A 219 -7.61 -5.22 -0.88
CA VAL A 219 -6.96 -4.30 0.05
C VAL A 219 -8.01 -3.68 0.99
N GLY A 220 -7.70 -3.64 2.29
CA GLY A 220 -8.61 -3.18 3.34
C GLY A 220 -9.57 -4.24 3.88
N ARG A 221 -9.55 -5.46 3.33
CA ARG A 221 -10.41 -6.58 3.76
C ARG A 221 -9.63 -7.78 4.31
N TYR A 222 -8.30 -7.71 4.41
CA TYR A 222 -7.45 -8.84 4.81
C TYR A 222 -7.66 -9.22 6.27
N ILE A 223 -7.72 -8.24 7.16
CA ILE A 223 -7.90 -8.46 8.60
C ILE A 223 -9.16 -9.28 8.90
N GLN A 224 -10.23 -9.05 8.13
CA GLN A 224 -11.51 -9.74 8.30
C GLN A 224 -11.55 -11.09 7.60
N ASN A 225 -10.79 -11.24 6.51
CA ASN A 225 -10.87 -12.39 5.62
C ASN A 225 -9.77 -13.42 5.80
N VAL A 226 -8.69 -13.10 6.53
CA VAL A 226 -7.51 -13.95 6.71
C VAL A 226 -7.23 -14.10 8.21
N PRO A 227 -8.04 -14.87 8.95
CA PRO A 227 -7.83 -15.10 10.38
C PRO A 227 -6.61 -15.99 10.65
N PRO A 228 -5.97 -15.90 11.84
CA PRO A 228 -4.86 -16.76 12.21
C PRO A 228 -5.28 -18.22 12.45
N LEU A 229 -4.28 -19.10 12.63
CA LEU A 229 -4.51 -20.50 12.95
C LEU A 229 -5.23 -20.67 14.29
N GLY A 230 -6.18 -21.59 14.34
CA GLY A 230 -6.90 -21.95 15.57
C GLY A 230 -8.04 -21.01 15.94
N SER A 231 -8.32 -19.97 15.16
CA SER A 231 -9.52 -19.15 15.34
C SER A 231 -10.78 -20.02 15.25
N THR A 232 -11.59 -20.04 16.30
CA THR A 232 -12.91 -20.70 16.22
C THR A 232 -13.87 -19.87 15.36
N PRO A 233 -14.90 -20.48 14.73
CA PRO A 233 -15.90 -19.73 13.98
C PRO A 233 -16.62 -18.65 14.80
N ASP A 234 -16.70 -18.85 16.13
CA ASP A 234 -17.30 -17.91 17.07
C ASP A 234 -16.32 -16.83 17.54
N GLU A 235 -15.03 -17.14 17.76
CA GLU A 235 -13.99 -16.13 18.02
C GLU A 235 -13.68 -15.26 16.80
N ALA A 236 -13.74 -15.80 15.57
CA ALA A 236 -13.59 -15.00 14.36
C ALA A 236 -14.80 -14.04 14.17
N LYS A 237 -15.99 -14.45 14.61
CA LYS A 237 -17.18 -13.59 14.67
C LYS A 237 -17.12 -12.62 15.84
N GLU A 238 -16.60 -13.01 17.01
CA GLU A 238 -16.42 -12.14 18.17
C GLU A 238 -15.32 -11.11 17.93
N LEU A 239 -14.17 -11.46 17.35
CA LEU A 239 -13.14 -10.49 16.96
C LEU A 239 -13.71 -9.46 15.96
N ALA A 240 -14.55 -9.89 15.02
CA ALA A 240 -15.26 -9.00 14.11
C ALA A 240 -16.33 -8.14 14.83
N ARG A 241 -17.03 -8.68 15.84
CA ARG A 241 -18.04 -7.96 16.64
C ARG A 241 -17.44 -7.05 17.70
N ASP A 242 -16.28 -7.38 18.25
CA ASP A 242 -15.58 -6.61 19.28
C ASP A 242 -14.84 -5.44 18.63
N LEU A 243 -14.30 -5.63 17.42
CA LEU A 243 -13.89 -4.52 16.56
C LEU A 243 -15.09 -3.64 16.13
N HIS A 244 -16.29 -4.21 15.98
CA HIS A 244 -17.52 -3.46 15.73
C HIS A 244 -18.05 -2.74 17.00
N LYS A 245 -17.91 -3.31 18.20
CA LYS A 245 -18.26 -2.69 19.49
C LYS A 245 -17.27 -1.61 19.91
N ILE A 246 -15.99 -1.71 19.54
CA ILE A 246 -15.02 -0.62 19.68
C ILE A 246 -15.39 0.55 18.76
N SER A 247 -16.14 0.31 17.66
CA SER A 247 -16.74 1.34 16.80
C SER A 247 -18.06 1.93 17.35
N ILE A 248 -18.67 1.29 18.36
CA ILE A 248 -19.94 1.70 18.98
C ILE A 248 -19.77 1.75 20.51
N ARG A 249 -18.95 2.68 20.99
CA ARG A 249 -19.11 3.30 22.32
C ARG A 249 -18.80 4.78 22.20
N GLY A 250 -19.79 5.49 21.67
CA GLY A 250 -19.84 6.95 21.60
C GLY A 250 -21.28 7.36 21.32
N SER A 251 -21.96 7.76 22.41
CA SER A 251 -23.23 8.49 22.54
C SER A 251 -24.56 7.81 22.18
N ASP A 252 -25.38 7.70 23.23
CA ASP A 252 -26.84 7.76 23.24
C ASP A 252 -27.42 9.00 22.52
N ASP A 253 -28.71 8.89 22.20
CA ASP A 253 -29.70 9.89 21.77
C ASP A 253 -29.86 10.21 20.25
N ASN A 254 -30.77 9.43 19.65
CA ASN A 254 -31.97 9.92 18.94
C ASN A 254 -31.82 10.77 17.66
N ILE A 255 -31.02 10.34 16.68
CA ILE A 255 -31.11 10.83 15.27
C ILE A 255 -30.93 9.67 14.28
N ASN A 256 -31.95 9.38 13.46
CA ASN A 256 -31.92 8.35 12.42
C ASN A 256 -31.10 8.83 11.20
N VAL A 257 -29.78 8.74 11.31
CA VAL A 257 -28.80 8.96 10.24
C VAL A 257 -28.60 7.65 9.48
N SER A 258 -28.58 7.67 8.14
CA SER A 258 -28.39 6.45 7.35
C SER A 258 -26.98 5.86 7.52
N VAL A 259 -26.85 4.54 7.40
CA VAL A 259 -25.56 3.83 7.47
C VAL A 259 -24.55 4.41 6.46
N PHE A 260 -25.03 4.78 5.26
CA PHE A 260 -24.21 5.39 4.22
C PHE A 260 -23.65 6.76 4.64
N GLU A 261 -24.50 7.67 5.15
CA GLU A 261 -24.06 9.00 5.62
C GLU A 261 -23.04 8.87 6.76
N THR A 262 -23.26 7.91 7.65
CA THR A 262 -22.38 7.63 8.79
C THR A 262 -21.00 7.14 8.32
N ASP A 263 -20.95 6.15 7.42
CA ASP A 263 -19.71 5.62 6.88
C ASP A 263 -18.95 6.67 6.07
N PHE A 264 -19.70 7.49 5.31
CA PHE A 264 -19.16 8.59 4.52
C PHE A 264 -18.51 9.66 5.40
N LEU A 265 -19.17 10.06 6.50
CA LEU A 265 -18.63 11.00 7.49
C LEU A 265 -17.40 10.43 8.20
N LYS A 266 -17.47 9.16 8.65
CA LYS A 266 -16.35 8.48 9.31
C LYS A 266 -15.10 8.44 8.43
N ALA A 267 -15.27 8.13 7.15
CA ALA A 267 -14.17 8.12 6.19
C ALA A 267 -13.56 9.52 6.00
N HIS A 268 -14.38 10.57 5.88
CA HIS A 268 -13.89 11.95 5.81
C HIS A 268 -13.06 12.30 7.04
N ASN A 269 -13.62 12.06 8.23
CA ASN A 269 -12.98 12.45 9.48
C ASN A 269 -11.72 11.63 9.77
N LYS A 270 -11.64 10.37 9.31
CA LYS A 270 -10.40 9.58 9.32
C LYS A 270 -9.28 10.28 8.56
N TYR A 271 -9.54 10.72 7.32
CA TYR A 271 -8.53 11.37 6.50
C TYR A 271 -8.24 12.81 6.96
N ARG A 272 -9.24 13.55 7.42
CA ARG A 272 -9.03 14.88 8.03
C ARG A 272 -8.15 14.80 9.28
N ALA A 273 -8.37 13.79 10.13
CA ALA A 273 -7.53 13.54 11.30
C ALA A 273 -6.09 13.21 10.91
N LEU A 274 -5.88 12.43 9.83
CA LEU A 274 -4.53 12.19 9.31
C LEU A 274 -3.83 13.48 8.89
N HIS A 275 -4.54 14.57 8.64
CA HIS A 275 -3.98 15.84 8.20
C HIS A 275 -4.09 16.94 9.27
N GLY A 276 -4.58 16.63 10.47
CA GLY A 276 -4.78 17.63 11.53
C GLY A 276 -5.83 18.69 11.17
N ALA A 277 -6.80 18.32 10.33
CA ALA A 277 -8.00 19.11 10.06
C ALA A 277 -9.13 18.67 11.02
N ASP A 278 -9.87 19.64 11.54
CA ASP A 278 -10.97 19.39 12.47
C ASP A 278 -12.05 18.50 11.82
N PRO A 279 -12.71 17.60 12.58
CA PRO A 279 -13.74 16.74 12.03
C PRO A 279 -14.91 17.55 11.46
N LEU A 280 -15.48 17.09 10.34
CA LEU A 280 -16.73 17.61 9.80
C LEU A 280 -17.91 17.07 10.62
N GLU A 281 -18.99 17.85 10.63
CA GLU A 281 -20.29 17.47 11.16
C GLU A 281 -21.32 17.31 10.03
N LEU A 282 -22.16 16.27 10.10
CA LEU A 282 -23.23 16.09 9.12
C LEU A 282 -24.31 17.17 9.31
N ASP A 283 -24.59 17.93 8.24
CA ASP A 283 -25.72 18.86 8.19
C ASP A 283 -26.84 18.25 7.35
N ARG A 284 -28.01 18.02 7.97
CA ARG A 284 -29.17 17.39 7.31
C ARG A 284 -29.79 18.24 6.21
N LYS A 285 -29.73 19.58 6.29
CA LYS A 285 -30.16 20.47 5.20
C LYS A 285 -29.20 20.34 4.02
N LEU A 286 -27.91 20.22 4.30
CA LEU A 286 -26.88 20.02 3.28
C LEU A 286 -26.95 18.62 2.65
N CYS A 287 -27.29 17.56 3.40
CA CYS A 287 -27.55 16.22 2.84
C CYS A 287 -28.72 16.23 1.86
N LYS A 288 -29.85 16.86 2.23
CA LYS A 288 -31.00 17.01 1.33
C LYS A 288 -30.63 17.76 0.05
N TYR A 289 -29.87 18.84 0.20
CA TYR A 289 -29.37 19.62 -0.93
C TYR A 289 -28.47 18.79 -1.87
N ALA A 290 -27.58 17.96 -1.32
CA ALA A 290 -26.73 17.06 -2.10
C ALA A 290 -27.55 15.95 -2.80
N GLU A 291 -28.54 15.37 -2.11
CA GLU A 291 -29.39 14.29 -2.62
C GLU A 291 -30.24 14.74 -3.81
N GLU A 292 -30.80 15.95 -3.75
CA GLU A 292 -31.53 16.56 -4.86
C GLU A 292 -30.66 16.65 -6.12
N TRP A 293 -29.38 17.02 -5.98
CA TRP A 293 -28.45 17.12 -7.10
C TRP A 293 -28.03 15.75 -7.63
N ALA A 294 -27.78 14.79 -6.75
CA ALA A 294 -27.47 13.42 -7.14
C ALA A 294 -28.60 12.82 -8.00
N LYS A 295 -29.87 13.04 -7.62
CA LYS A 295 -31.04 12.62 -8.40
C LYS A 295 -31.12 13.32 -9.76
N HIS A 296 -30.82 14.62 -9.80
CA HIS A 296 -30.77 15.40 -11.04
C HIS A 296 -29.76 14.81 -12.04
N ILE A 297 -28.50 14.64 -11.61
CA ILE A 297 -27.42 14.06 -12.42
C ILE A 297 -27.78 12.63 -12.85
N ALA A 298 -28.33 11.82 -11.93
CA ALA A 298 -28.71 10.45 -12.25
C ALA A 298 -29.81 10.39 -13.32
N SER A 299 -30.78 11.32 -13.30
CA SER A 299 -31.86 11.38 -14.31
C SER A 299 -31.38 11.83 -15.69
N LYS A 300 -30.46 12.81 -15.75
CA LYS A 300 -29.95 13.37 -17.01
C LYS A 300 -28.77 12.58 -17.59
N ASN A 301 -28.10 11.79 -16.75
CA ASN A 301 -26.86 11.08 -17.05
C ASN A 301 -25.70 11.98 -17.53
N VAL A 302 -25.74 13.28 -17.20
CA VAL A 302 -24.70 14.27 -17.49
C VAL A 302 -24.01 14.62 -16.18
N LEU A 303 -22.68 14.43 -16.11
CA LEU A 303 -21.88 14.85 -14.97
C LEU A 303 -21.61 16.35 -15.07
N GLU A 304 -22.37 17.14 -14.31
CA GLU A 304 -22.23 18.59 -14.25
C GLU A 304 -22.24 19.09 -12.80
N PRO A 305 -21.41 20.09 -12.46
CA PRO A 305 -21.45 20.72 -11.15
C PRO A 305 -22.75 21.52 -10.98
N ARG A 306 -23.19 21.72 -9.74
CA ARG A 306 -24.42 22.49 -9.49
C ARG A 306 -24.24 23.98 -9.85
N PRO A 307 -25.10 24.56 -10.73
CA PRO A 307 -25.07 26.00 -11.00
C PRO A 307 -25.36 26.80 -9.74
N ASN A 308 -24.63 27.90 -9.52
CA ASN A 308 -24.79 28.82 -8.39
C ASN A 308 -24.69 28.13 -7.00
N CYS A 309 -23.78 27.16 -6.87
CA CYS A 309 -23.52 26.49 -5.60
C CYS A 309 -22.67 27.37 -4.68
N ASN A 310 -23.17 27.66 -3.46
CA ASN A 310 -22.42 28.38 -2.42
C ASN A 310 -21.60 27.44 -1.53
N TYR A 311 -21.55 26.14 -1.86
CA TYR A 311 -20.87 25.09 -1.11
C TYR A 311 -19.72 24.53 -1.93
N GLY A 312 -18.71 23.97 -1.25
CA GLY A 312 -17.76 23.07 -1.92
C GLY A 312 -18.49 21.85 -2.47
N GLU A 313 -18.06 21.28 -3.59
CA GLU A 313 -18.75 20.14 -4.21
C GLU A 313 -17.76 19.09 -4.71
N ASN A 314 -18.00 17.83 -4.34
CA ASN A 314 -17.36 16.66 -4.92
C ASN A 314 -18.42 15.72 -5.51
N ILE A 315 -18.19 15.22 -6.73
CA ILE A 315 -19.10 14.30 -7.43
C ILE A 315 -18.38 12.99 -7.73
N TYR A 316 -19.04 11.87 -7.48
CA TYR A 316 -18.55 10.54 -7.83
C TYR A 316 -19.63 9.77 -8.60
N LYS A 317 -19.21 9.11 -9.70
CA LYS A 317 -20.09 8.25 -10.51
C LYS A 317 -19.48 6.87 -10.65
N VAL A 318 -20.31 5.87 -10.41
CA VAL A 318 -20.01 4.47 -10.69
C VAL A 318 -21.18 3.86 -11.44
N SER A 319 -20.93 2.96 -12.38
CA SER A 319 -21.99 2.20 -13.06
C SER A 319 -21.81 0.72 -12.77
N SER A 320 -22.91 0.04 -12.48
CA SER A 320 -22.95 -1.39 -12.24
C SER A 320 -24.08 -2.03 -13.03
N THR A 321 -23.79 -3.17 -13.64
CA THR A 321 -24.77 -4.03 -14.31
C THR A 321 -25.51 -4.93 -13.34
N ASP A 322 -25.09 -4.98 -12.07
CA ASP A 322 -25.74 -5.75 -11.02
C ASP A 322 -26.87 -4.92 -10.36
N PRO A 323 -28.15 -5.35 -10.47
CA PRO A 323 -29.27 -4.66 -9.86
C PRO A 323 -29.17 -4.57 -8.32
N SER A 324 -28.50 -5.53 -7.69
CA SER A 324 -28.31 -5.63 -6.23
C SER A 324 -27.13 -4.82 -5.69
N PHE A 325 -26.32 -4.23 -6.58
CA PHE A 325 -25.17 -3.44 -6.18
C PHE A 325 -25.56 -2.24 -5.32
N SER A 326 -24.98 -2.21 -4.12
CA SER A 326 -25.03 -1.11 -3.15
C SER A 326 -23.62 -0.55 -2.94
N LEU A 327 -23.49 0.78 -2.97
CA LEU A 327 -22.22 1.47 -2.77
C LEU A 327 -22.00 1.77 -1.28
N GLU A 328 -20.87 1.35 -0.73
CA GLU A 328 -20.45 1.66 0.64
C GLU A 328 -19.95 3.12 0.73
N GLY A 329 -20.25 3.82 1.83
CA GLY A 329 -20.01 5.27 1.96
C GLY A 329 -18.54 5.70 1.90
N TYR A 330 -17.59 4.86 2.33
CA TYR A 330 -16.17 5.22 2.30
C TYR A 330 -15.56 5.18 0.89
N VAL A 331 -16.12 4.37 -0.02
CA VAL A 331 -15.55 4.14 -1.36
C VAL A 331 -15.31 5.43 -2.16
N PRO A 332 -16.29 6.34 -2.34
CA PRO A 332 -16.03 7.63 -3.00
C PRO A 332 -14.97 8.47 -2.27
N VAL A 333 -14.94 8.42 -0.94
CA VAL A 333 -14.01 9.19 -0.10
C VAL A 333 -12.56 8.73 -0.30
N GLU A 334 -12.31 7.42 -0.34
CA GLU A 334 -10.98 6.87 -0.63
C GLU A 334 -10.52 7.23 -2.05
N LYS A 335 -11.43 7.23 -3.02
CA LYS A 335 -11.11 7.61 -4.40
C LYS A 335 -10.75 9.07 -4.54
N TRP A 336 -11.41 9.97 -3.81
CA TRP A 336 -11.01 11.37 -3.74
C TRP A 336 -9.69 11.52 -2.99
N TYR A 337 -9.51 10.82 -1.87
CA TYR A 337 -8.27 10.88 -1.10
C TYR A 337 -7.05 10.33 -1.85
N ASP A 338 -7.22 9.37 -2.76
CA ASP A 338 -6.17 8.84 -3.64
C ASP A 338 -5.45 9.95 -4.46
N GLU A 339 -6.11 11.08 -4.70
CA GLU A 339 -5.50 12.24 -5.37
C GLU A 339 -4.36 12.86 -4.55
N SER A 340 -4.32 12.63 -3.23
CA SER A 340 -3.21 13.01 -2.35
C SER A 340 -1.84 12.52 -2.84
N LYS A 341 -1.80 11.39 -3.56
CA LYS A 341 -0.58 10.82 -4.16
C LYS A 341 0.03 11.71 -5.24
N LYS A 342 -0.79 12.57 -5.85
CA LYS A 342 -0.39 13.52 -6.90
C LYS A 342 -0.37 14.96 -6.40
N HIS A 343 -0.90 15.20 -5.20
CA HIS A 343 -0.99 16.53 -4.63
C HIS A 343 0.38 16.99 -4.14
N VAL A 344 0.72 18.24 -4.47
CA VAL A 344 1.94 18.90 -4.01
C VAL A 344 1.55 19.83 -2.86
N TYR A 345 1.89 19.43 -1.64
CA TYR A 345 1.64 20.21 -0.43
C TYR A 345 2.50 21.47 -0.37
N ASP A 346 2.10 22.41 0.50
CA ASP A 346 2.83 23.66 0.78
C ASP A 346 3.06 24.54 -0.46
N LYS A 347 2.22 24.36 -1.48
CA LYS A 347 2.23 25.10 -2.74
C LYS A 347 0.80 25.32 -3.23
N GLU A 348 0.55 26.51 -3.78
CA GLU A 348 -0.71 26.79 -4.47
C GLU A 348 -0.80 25.98 -5.78
N PRO A 349 -1.92 25.27 -6.01
CA PRO A 349 -2.06 24.44 -7.21
C PRO A 349 -2.32 25.30 -8.45
N ASN A 350 -1.71 24.92 -9.58
CA ASN A 350 -1.90 25.61 -10.87
C ASN A 350 -3.23 25.24 -11.55
N ASP A 351 -3.83 24.11 -11.15
CA ASP A 351 -5.13 23.60 -11.60
C ASP A 351 -5.80 22.82 -10.47
N LEU A 352 -7.08 22.47 -10.62
CA LEU A 352 -7.82 21.70 -9.60
C LEU A 352 -7.84 20.19 -9.89
N SER A 353 -6.78 19.64 -10.49
CA SER A 353 -6.69 18.20 -10.80
C SER A 353 -6.70 17.28 -9.56
N THR A 354 -6.38 17.81 -8.38
CA THR A 354 -6.53 17.15 -7.07
C THR A 354 -7.62 17.81 -6.21
N GLY A 355 -8.58 18.48 -6.86
CA GLY A 355 -9.59 19.32 -6.22
C GLY A 355 -10.52 18.56 -5.27
N HIS A 356 -10.74 17.27 -5.50
CA HIS A 356 -11.59 16.47 -4.62
C HIS A 356 -10.88 16.17 -3.31
N PHE A 357 -9.59 15.82 -3.36
CA PHE A 357 -8.75 15.65 -2.18
C PHE A 357 -8.63 16.94 -1.35
N THR A 358 -8.33 18.07 -2.00
CA THR A 358 -8.10 19.34 -1.28
C THR A 358 -9.37 19.80 -0.58
N GLN A 359 -10.55 19.61 -1.19
CA GLN A 359 -11.84 19.90 -0.54
C GLN A 359 -12.13 18.95 0.63
N LEU A 360 -11.77 17.67 0.51
CA LEU A 360 -11.98 16.66 1.55
C LEU A 360 -11.26 17.04 2.86
N ILE A 361 -10.01 17.51 2.76
CA ILE A 361 -9.19 17.88 3.92
C ILE A 361 -9.17 19.37 4.25
N TRP A 362 -9.98 20.18 3.58
CA TRP A 362 -10.00 21.63 3.75
C TRP A 362 -10.28 22.04 5.21
N LYS A 363 -9.30 22.61 5.91
CA LYS A 363 -9.39 22.89 7.37
C LYS A 363 -10.58 23.75 7.74
N SER A 364 -10.88 24.78 6.94
CA SER A 364 -11.97 25.72 7.25
C SER A 364 -13.38 25.18 7.03
N SER A 365 -13.54 24.06 6.31
CA SER A 365 -14.86 23.42 6.12
C SER A 365 -15.28 22.74 7.42
N LYS A 366 -16.53 22.94 7.85
CA LYS A 366 -17.07 22.48 9.14
C LYS A 366 -18.23 21.50 8.99
N HIS A 367 -19.06 21.68 7.99
CA HIS A 367 -20.25 20.87 7.76
C HIS A 367 -20.17 20.11 6.44
N LEU A 368 -20.65 18.86 6.46
CA LEU A 368 -20.72 17.95 5.34
C LEU A 368 -22.18 17.59 5.06
N GLY A 369 -22.58 17.61 3.79
CA GLY A 369 -23.80 16.98 3.32
C GLY A 369 -23.48 15.98 2.22
N VAL A 370 -24.12 14.83 2.23
CA VAL A 370 -23.94 13.81 1.19
C VAL A 370 -25.28 13.30 0.68
N GLY A 371 -25.36 13.10 -0.64
CA GLY A 371 -26.52 12.57 -1.34
C GLY A 371 -26.14 11.46 -2.30
N ILE A 372 -26.97 10.42 -2.40
CA ILE A 372 -26.78 9.28 -3.29
C ILE A 372 -28.05 9.04 -4.12
N ALA A 373 -27.88 8.75 -5.42
CA ALA A 373 -28.98 8.40 -6.31
C ALA A 373 -28.59 7.27 -7.27
N LYS A 374 -29.51 6.33 -7.53
CA LYS A 374 -29.34 5.23 -8.49
C LYS A 374 -30.34 5.39 -9.63
N HIS A 375 -29.86 5.40 -10.87
CA HIS A 375 -30.70 5.41 -12.06
C HIS A 375 -30.09 4.53 -13.16
N LYS A 376 -30.85 3.56 -13.69
CA LYS A 376 -30.45 2.65 -14.78
C LYS A 376 -29.05 2.02 -14.60
N GLY A 377 -28.72 1.60 -13.38
CA GLY A 377 -27.43 0.98 -13.05
C GLY A 377 -26.30 1.96 -12.74
N SER A 378 -26.46 3.26 -12.99
CA SER A 378 -25.53 4.30 -12.55
C SER A 378 -25.88 4.77 -11.14
N ILE A 379 -24.88 4.80 -10.26
CA ILE A 379 -24.95 5.39 -8.92
C ILE A 379 -24.14 6.68 -8.93
N ILE A 380 -24.78 7.76 -8.50
CA ILE A 380 -24.20 9.10 -8.35
C ILE A 380 -24.13 9.43 -6.87
N VAL A 381 -22.98 9.91 -6.42
CA VAL A 381 -22.78 10.48 -5.09
C VAL A 381 -22.36 11.92 -5.24
N VAL A 382 -23.02 12.81 -4.50
CA VAL A 382 -22.67 14.24 -4.40
C VAL A 382 -22.36 14.55 -2.95
N ALA A 383 -21.28 15.25 -2.70
CA ALA A 383 -20.92 15.76 -1.38
C ALA A 383 -20.77 17.27 -1.42
N ASN A 384 -21.37 17.95 -0.44
CA ASN A 384 -21.29 19.39 -0.28
C ASN A 384 -20.62 19.77 1.05
N TYR A 385 -19.80 20.83 1.02
CA TYR A 385 -18.98 21.28 2.15
C TYR A 385 -19.28 22.74 2.49
N SER A 386 -19.46 23.04 3.77
CA SER A 386 -19.73 24.39 4.27
C SER A 386 -18.82 24.75 5.45
N PRO A 387 -18.09 25.88 5.43
CA PRO A 387 -17.83 26.74 4.27
C PRO A 387 -17.17 26.00 3.10
N ALA A 388 -17.33 26.53 1.89
CA ALA A 388 -16.70 25.99 0.68
C ALA A 388 -15.17 26.04 0.80
N GLY A 389 -14.49 25.12 0.12
CA GLY A 389 -13.03 25.06 0.04
C GLY A 389 -12.52 25.35 -1.37
N ASN A 390 -11.26 24.99 -1.63
CA ASN A 390 -10.56 25.25 -2.89
C ASN A 390 -10.42 26.75 -3.24
N PHE A 391 -10.37 27.57 -2.19
CA PHE A 391 -9.82 28.92 -2.10
C PHE A 391 -8.46 29.09 -2.78
N VAL A 392 -8.36 29.63 -4.01
CA VAL A 392 -7.05 30.03 -4.56
C VAL A 392 -6.38 31.00 -3.57
N LYS A 393 -5.10 30.79 -3.26
CA LYS A 393 -4.29 31.46 -2.21
C LYS A 393 -4.56 31.01 -0.78
N GLN A 394 -5.40 30.01 -0.56
CA GLN A 394 -5.72 29.47 0.77
C GLN A 394 -5.38 27.98 0.91
N PHE A 395 -4.74 27.37 -0.10
CA PHE A 395 -4.45 25.93 -0.08
C PHE A 395 -3.39 25.58 0.96
N ILE A 396 -2.38 26.43 1.13
CA ILE A 396 -1.30 26.18 2.10
C ILE A 396 -1.85 26.07 3.53
N GLU A 397 -2.78 26.94 3.91
CA GLU A 397 -3.36 26.95 5.26
C GLU A 397 -4.41 25.85 5.46
N ASN A 398 -5.11 25.46 4.39
CA ASN A 398 -6.27 24.57 4.49
C ASN A 398 -6.00 23.14 4.05
N VAL A 399 -4.85 22.84 3.43
CA VAL A 399 -4.50 21.50 2.93
C VAL A 399 -3.16 21.08 3.56
N PRO A 400 -3.12 20.88 4.89
CA PRO A 400 -1.90 20.49 5.59
C PRO A 400 -1.44 19.08 5.15
N PRO A 401 -0.14 18.75 5.26
CA PRO A 401 0.36 17.40 4.99
C PRO A 401 -0.05 16.37 6.07
N PRO A 402 0.07 15.06 5.81
CA PRO A 402 -0.30 14.03 6.78
C PRO A 402 0.58 14.04 8.06
N LEU A 403 -0.07 14.01 9.22
CA LEU A 403 0.48 13.78 10.55
C LEU A 403 1.05 12.35 10.66
N SER A 404 2.37 12.21 10.65
CA SER A 404 3.05 10.94 10.90
C SER A 404 3.18 10.70 12.41
N CYS A 405 2.39 9.76 12.95
CA CYS A 405 2.50 9.09 14.25
C CYS A 405 2.96 9.95 15.45
N THR A 406 2.07 10.79 15.96
CA THR A 406 2.12 11.24 17.35
C THR A 406 1.31 10.24 18.19
N THR A 407 1.96 9.43 19.03
CA THR A 407 1.25 8.66 20.05
C THR A 407 0.72 9.61 21.13
N ILE A 408 -0.58 9.43 21.42
CA ILE A 408 -1.39 10.09 22.44
C ILE A 408 -0.65 10.27 23.78
N ARG A 409 -0.59 11.52 24.26
CA ARG A 409 -0.94 11.83 25.65
C ARG A 409 -2.13 12.78 25.65
N HIS A 410 -3.34 12.24 25.54
CA HIS A 410 -4.52 12.88 26.10
C HIS A 410 -4.43 12.69 27.62
N VAL A 411 -3.92 13.70 28.31
CA VAL A 411 -4.45 14.00 29.64
C VAL A 411 -5.60 14.97 29.39
N LYS A 412 -6.79 14.59 29.85
CA LYS A 412 -7.98 15.43 29.84
C LYS A 412 -7.65 16.80 30.46
N GLU A 413 -7.85 17.88 29.73
CA GLU A 413 -7.96 19.21 30.33
C GLU A 413 -9.38 19.38 30.87
N GLU A 414 -9.49 19.40 32.19
CA GLU A 414 -10.37 20.35 32.86
C GLU A 414 -9.55 21.60 33.20
N PRO A 415 -10.16 22.79 33.24
CA PRO A 415 -9.42 24.04 33.27
C PRO A 415 -8.90 24.29 34.67
N ASN A 416 -7.58 24.28 34.87
CA ASN A 416 -7.01 25.05 35.96
C ASN A 416 -5.56 25.45 35.71
N ASN A 417 -5.35 26.78 35.78
CA ASN A 417 -4.09 27.49 35.81
C ASN A 417 -3.00 26.73 36.59
N ASN A 418 -1.88 26.41 35.93
CA ASN A 418 -0.55 26.90 36.32
C ASN A 418 0.58 26.29 35.48
N ILE A 419 1.32 27.17 34.83
CA ILE A 419 2.55 26.95 34.06
C ILE A 419 3.64 26.32 34.93
N ARG A 420 4.24 25.21 34.48
CA ARG A 420 5.68 24.95 34.65
C ARG A 420 6.25 24.23 33.41
N LYS A 421 7.04 24.96 32.60
CA LYS A 421 7.91 24.40 31.54
C LYS A 421 8.83 23.35 32.16
N LYS A 422 8.81 22.14 31.62
CA LYS A 422 9.74 21.07 32.01
C LYS A 422 11.13 21.47 31.51
N HIS A 423 12.04 21.78 32.43
CA HIS A 423 13.43 22.14 32.12
C HIS A 423 14.16 20.87 31.63
N ILE A 424 14.54 20.82 30.36
CA ILE A 424 15.42 19.77 29.81
C ILE A 424 16.85 20.12 30.24
N SER A 425 17.56 19.16 30.82
CA SER A 425 18.90 19.35 31.37
C SER A 425 19.96 19.04 30.31
N PRO A 426 21.11 19.74 30.28
CA PRO A 426 22.26 19.35 29.44
C PRO A 426 22.74 17.92 29.65
N ASN A 427 22.35 17.27 30.76
CA ASN A 427 22.72 15.90 31.12
C ASN A 427 21.95 14.82 30.34
N ASP A 428 20.96 15.19 29.52
CA ASP A 428 20.11 14.25 28.75
C ASP A 428 20.68 13.89 27.37
N TYR A 429 21.79 14.51 26.95
CA TYR A 429 22.43 14.32 25.65
C TYR A 429 23.86 13.79 25.78
N SER A 430 24.31 12.97 24.81
CA SER A 430 25.70 12.52 24.78
C SER A 430 26.65 13.69 24.52
N ALA A 431 27.87 13.62 25.06
CA ALA A 431 28.91 14.61 24.77
C ALA A 431 29.15 14.77 23.26
N PHE A 432 29.09 13.65 22.52
CA PHE A 432 29.19 13.65 21.05
C PHE A 432 28.07 14.43 20.38
N ALA A 433 26.82 14.30 20.85
CA ALA A 433 25.68 15.04 20.31
C ALA A 433 25.81 16.56 20.56
N LEU A 434 26.21 16.95 21.78
CA LEU A 434 26.45 18.34 22.15
C LEU A 434 27.57 18.96 21.30
N ASP A 435 28.69 18.25 21.14
CA ASP A 435 29.80 18.69 20.28
C ASP A 435 29.39 18.77 18.81
N GLY A 436 28.61 17.78 18.33
CA GLY A 436 28.06 17.78 16.98
C GLY A 436 27.19 19.01 16.71
N LEU A 437 26.27 19.35 17.62
CA LEU A 437 25.44 20.56 17.53
C LEU A 437 26.30 21.83 17.50
N LYS A 438 27.27 21.92 18.41
CA LYS A 438 28.17 23.07 18.51
C LYS A 438 28.90 23.34 17.19
N VAL A 439 29.41 22.28 16.55
CA VAL A 439 30.14 22.40 15.27
C VAL A 439 29.19 22.72 14.12
N HIS A 440 27.98 22.13 14.07
CA HIS A 440 26.97 22.52 13.08
C HIS A 440 26.64 24.01 13.17
N ASN A 441 26.35 24.51 14.38
CA ASN A 441 25.99 25.90 14.58
C ASN A 441 27.17 26.86 14.31
N GLU A 442 28.41 26.43 14.52
CA GLU A 442 29.60 27.17 14.07
C GLU A 442 29.60 27.40 12.56
N TYR A 443 29.38 26.35 11.76
CA TYR A 443 29.33 26.47 10.32
C TYR A 443 28.08 27.22 9.83
N ARG A 444 26.92 26.96 10.41
CA ARG A 444 25.66 27.66 10.09
C ARG A 444 25.75 29.16 10.30
N ARG A 445 26.42 29.61 11.38
CA ARG A 445 26.69 31.03 11.60
C ARG A 445 27.53 31.67 10.50
N LYS A 446 28.53 30.96 9.94
CA LYS A 446 29.34 31.45 8.80
C LYS A 446 28.45 31.73 7.58
N HIS A 447 27.37 30.99 7.41
CA HIS A 447 26.41 31.17 6.31
C HIS A 447 25.24 32.10 6.67
N GLY A 448 25.17 32.60 7.92
CA GLY A 448 24.08 33.45 8.37
C GLY A 448 22.71 32.76 8.44
N VAL A 449 22.68 31.42 8.51
CA VAL A 449 21.45 30.65 8.67
C VAL A 449 21.15 30.39 10.16
N PRO A 450 19.87 30.22 10.56
CA PRO A 450 19.50 30.02 11.97
C PRO A 450 20.21 28.83 12.61
N GLU A 451 20.54 28.94 13.89
CA GLU A 451 21.10 27.82 14.65
C GLU A 451 20.09 26.69 14.83
N MET A 452 20.56 25.45 14.85
CA MET A 452 19.75 24.28 15.17
C MET A 452 19.70 24.03 16.68
N THR A 453 18.72 23.25 17.11
CA THR A 453 18.63 22.66 18.46
C THR A 453 18.73 21.14 18.40
N LEU A 454 19.24 20.49 19.45
CA LEU A 454 19.19 19.03 19.53
C LEU A 454 17.78 18.55 19.85
N ASN A 455 17.37 17.49 19.16
CA ASN A 455 16.14 16.76 19.46
C ASN A 455 16.52 15.36 19.98
N LYS A 456 16.01 14.99 21.16
CA LYS A 456 16.44 13.76 21.83
C LYS A 456 15.98 12.52 21.06
N GLU A 457 14.73 12.50 20.61
CA GLU A 457 14.19 11.40 19.82
C GLU A 457 14.96 11.22 18.50
N MET A 458 15.40 12.32 17.87
CA MET A 458 16.26 12.25 16.68
C MET A 458 17.66 11.74 16.98
N CYS A 459 18.25 12.06 18.14
CA CYS A 459 19.52 11.47 18.57
C CYS A 459 19.40 9.96 18.80
N ASP A 460 18.32 9.52 19.45
CA ASP A 460 18.04 8.10 19.67
C ASP A 460 17.84 7.36 18.32
N TYR A 461 17.14 8.00 17.37
CA TYR A 461 16.94 7.50 16.00
C TYR A 461 18.25 7.40 15.19
N ALA A 462 19.13 8.39 15.32
CA ALA A 462 20.46 8.38 14.71
C ALA A 462 21.35 7.28 15.33
N GLN A 463 21.27 7.08 16.65
CA GLN A 463 22.05 6.08 17.37
C GLN A 463 21.70 4.66 16.93
N GLU A 464 20.40 4.36 16.83
CA GLU A 464 19.93 3.06 16.34
C GLU A 464 20.49 2.74 14.95
N TRP A 465 20.56 3.74 14.06
CA TRP A 465 21.09 3.52 12.71
C TRP A 465 22.62 3.37 12.71
N ALA A 466 23.32 4.19 13.49
CA ALA A 466 24.77 4.07 13.64
C ALA A 466 25.16 2.67 14.16
N ASP A 467 24.41 2.12 15.11
CA ASP A 467 24.62 0.77 15.65
C ASP A 467 24.39 -0.33 14.61
N ILE A 468 23.37 -0.18 13.76
CA ILE A 468 23.12 -1.11 12.64
C ILE A 468 24.26 -1.06 11.62
N CYS A 469 24.74 0.13 11.26
CA CYS A 469 25.90 0.31 10.38
C CYS A 469 27.17 -0.33 10.97
N ALA A 470 27.45 -0.09 12.25
CA ALA A 470 28.58 -0.68 12.95
C ALA A 470 28.50 -2.21 13.02
N LYS A 471 27.32 -2.77 13.29
CA LYS A 471 27.07 -4.21 13.35
C LYS A 471 27.24 -4.89 11.99
N THR A 472 26.77 -4.26 10.93
CA THR A 472 26.81 -4.81 9.57
C THR A 472 28.10 -4.51 8.82
N GLY A 473 28.89 -3.53 9.27
CA GLY A 473 30.06 -3.02 8.56
C GLY A 473 29.71 -2.34 7.24
N ARG A 474 28.47 -1.82 7.11
CA ARG A 474 27.95 -1.24 5.86
C ARG A 474 27.50 0.19 6.09
N LEU A 475 28.09 1.12 5.33
CA LEU A 475 27.65 2.51 5.26
C LEU A 475 26.53 2.63 4.22
N ALA A 476 25.31 2.93 4.68
CA ALA A 476 24.15 3.17 3.81
C ALA A 476 23.15 4.09 4.49
N HIS A 477 22.42 4.87 3.69
CA HIS A 477 21.30 5.67 4.19
C HIS A 477 20.17 4.81 4.75
N ARG A 478 19.43 5.32 5.73
CA ARG A 478 18.29 4.61 6.32
C ARG A 478 17.15 4.43 5.31
N PRO A 479 16.70 3.19 5.01
CA PRO A 479 15.54 2.96 4.15
C PRO A 479 14.28 3.58 4.76
N LYS A 480 13.55 4.41 3.98
CA LYS A 480 12.34 5.13 4.42
C LYS A 480 12.60 6.10 5.59
N GLY A 481 13.79 6.72 5.63
CA GLY A 481 14.17 7.72 6.63
C GLY A 481 13.19 8.90 6.70
N LEU A 482 12.84 9.30 7.92
CA LEU A 482 11.88 10.38 8.20
C LEU A 482 12.51 11.77 8.13
N PHE A 483 13.84 11.86 8.22
CA PHE A 483 14.60 13.10 8.31
C PHE A 483 15.57 13.25 7.13
N GLY A 484 16.14 14.45 6.97
CA GLY A 484 17.37 14.59 6.19
C GLY A 484 18.47 13.78 6.86
N GLU A 485 19.46 13.31 6.11
CA GLU A 485 20.46 12.41 6.68
C GLU A 485 21.86 12.64 6.08
N ASN A 486 22.84 12.78 6.96
CA ASN A 486 24.26 12.69 6.61
C ASN A 486 24.88 11.51 7.35
N ILE A 487 25.76 10.79 6.66
CA ILE A 487 26.48 9.64 7.21
C ILE A 487 27.99 9.81 7.00
N TYR A 488 28.78 9.35 7.96
CA TYR A 488 30.24 9.42 7.92
C TYR A 488 30.86 8.09 8.37
N TYR A 489 31.97 7.73 7.76
CA TYR A 489 32.72 6.52 8.02
C TYR A 489 34.20 6.83 8.22
N SER A 490 34.82 6.18 9.20
CA SER A 490 36.27 6.18 9.37
C SER A 490 36.74 4.83 9.91
N TYR A 491 37.96 4.45 9.56
CA TYR A 491 38.63 3.26 10.08
C TYR A 491 39.93 3.67 10.79
N SER A 492 40.22 3.03 11.93
CA SER A 492 41.50 3.15 12.62
C SER A 492 41.97 1.78 13.08
N SER A 493 43.25 1.46 12.83
CA SER A 493 43.91 0.28 13.39
C SER A 493 44.13 0.39 14.90
N ASP A 494 44.17 1.62 15.44
CA ASP A 494 44.10 1.87 16.88
C ASP A 494 42.62 1.88 17.31
N ILE A 495 42.24 0.82 18.05
CA ILE A 495 40.88 0.63 18.56
C ILE A 495 40.50 1.68 19.62
N SER A 496 41.47 2.34 20.27
CA SER A 496 41.19 3.42 21.22
C SER A 496 40.86 4.75 20.54
N ALA A 497 41.38 4.98 19.33
CA ALA A 497 41.14 6.20 18.58
C ALA A 497 39.71 6.26 18.00
N SER A 498 38.98 7.33 18.28
CA SER A 498 37.65 7.58 17.69
C SER A 498 37.60 9.00 17.11
N PRO A 499 36.95 9.21 15.95
CA PRO A 499 36.76 10.54 15.41
C PRO A 499 35.95 11.40 16.38
N SER A 500 36.30 12.68 16.47
CA SER A 500 35.47 13.66 17.15
C SER A 500 34.24 13.98 16.30
N ALA A 501 33.19 14.54 16.93
CA ALA A 501 32.05 15.06 16.18
C ALA A 501 32.47 16.15 15.17
N ARG A 502 33.53 16.91 15.49
CA ARG A 502 34.12 17.91 14.59
C ARG A 502 34.68 17.28 13.32
N ASP A 503 35.31 16.11 13.40
CA ASP A 503 35.90 15.46 12.22
C ASP A 503 34.81 15.07 11.21
N ALA A 504 33.71 14.46 11.68
CA ALA A 504 32.58 14.08 10.83
C ALA A 504 31.89 15.32 10.21
N VAL A 505 31.56 16.32 11.02
CA VAL A 505 30.85 17.52 10.55
C VAL A 505 31.74 18.36 9.62
N LYS A 506 33.05 18.43 9.89
CA LYS A 506 34.01 19.08 9.00
C LYS A 506 34.13 18.36 7.67
N ALA A 507 34.14 17.02 7.66
CA ALA A 507 34.18 16.25 6.42
C ALA A 507 32.95 16.55 5.54
N TRP A 508 31.75 16.61 6.13
CA TRP A 508 30.53 17.03 5.42
C TRP A 508 30.61 18.48 4.94
N TYR A 509 31.08 19.39 5.78
CA TYR A 509 31.16 20.81 5.43
C TYR A 509 32.22 21.10 4.34
N ASP A 510 33.34 20.38 4.32
CA ASP A 510 34.44 20.60 3.37
C ASP A 510 34.04 20.37 1.90
N GLU A 511 32.89 19.72 1.64
CA GLU A 511 32.29 19.65 0.30
C GLU A 511 31.92 21.04 -0.27
N ILE A 512 31.87 22.08 0.56
CA ILE A 512 31.76 23.49 0.13
C ILE A 512 32.78 23.86 -0.95
N LYS A 513 33.97 23.24 -0.94
CA LYS A 513 35.04 23.49 -1.92
C LYS A 513 34.64 23.10 -3.35
N MET A 514 33.68 22.19 -3.48
CA MET A 514 33.13 21.71 -4.76
C MET A 514 31.74 22.31 -5.05
N HIS A 515 31.20 23.12 -4.13
CA HIS A 515 29.86 23.66 -4.24
C HIS A 515 29.83 24.95 -5.06
N THR A 516 28.93 25.00 -6.06
CA THR A 516 28.67 26.20 -6.83
C THR A 516 27.45 26.90 -6.26
N PHE A 517 27.64 28.09 -5.68
CA PHE A 517 26.55 28.85 -5.07
C PHE A 517 25.70 29.61 -6.09
N GLY A 518 24.39 29.65 -5.86
CA GLY A 518 23.45 30.42 -6.69
C GLY A 518 22.89 29.64 -7.90
N VAL A 519 23.09 28.32 -7.94
CA VAL A 519 22.53 27.43 -8.95
C VAL A 519 21.69 26.33 -8.29
N GLU A 520 20.67 25.85 -9.00
CA GLU A 520 19.75 24.79 -8.51
C GLU A 520 20.20 23.38 -8.90
N THR A 521 21.38 23.23 -9.49
CA THR A 521 21.94 21.95 -9.93
C THR A 521 22.35 21.09 -8.74
N MET A 522 21.79 19.87 -8.65
CA MET A 522 22.24 18.87 -7.70
C MET A 522 23.60 18.31 -8.10
N ASN A 523 24.64 18.66 -7.34
CA ASN A 523 25.91 17.95 -7.35
C ASN A 523 25.92 16.96 -6.17
N THR A 524 25.86 15.66 -6.49
CA THR A 524 25.80 14.57 -5.50
C THR A 524 26.99 14.58 -4.54
N GLY A 525 28.14 15.14 -4.94
CA GLY A 525 29.31 15.30 -4.09
C GLY A 525 29.26 16.48 -3.10
N THR A 526 28.14 17.21 -3.02
CA THR A 526 27.97 18.38 -2.13
C THR A 526 26.76 18.29 -1.21
N LEU A 527 26.05 17.17 -1.23
CA LEU A 527 24.77 17.01 -0.55
C LEU A 527 24.92 16.98 0.98
N HIS A 528 26.07 16.56 1.51
CA HIS A 528 26.27 16.62 2.95
C HIS A 528 26.48 18.06 3.40
N PHE A 529 27.29 18.83 2.68
CA PHE A 529 27.48 20.27 2.94
C PHE A 529 26.16 21.03 2.89
N THR A 530 25.38 20.85 1.81
CA THR A 530 24.13 21.60 1.63
C THR A 530 23.12 21.30 2.73
N GLN A 531 23.11 20.07 3.26
CA GLN A 531 22.27 19.71 4.41
C GLN A 531 22.75 20.34 5.73
N VAL A 532 24.06 20.41 5.98
CA VAL A 532 24.62 21.04 7.20
C VAL A 532 24.18 22.51 7.30
N VAL A 533 24.23 23.24 6.18
CA VAL A 533 23.90 24.67 6.13
C VAL A 533 22.46 24.95 5.66
N TRP A 534 21.62 23.92 5.52
CA TRP A 534 20.25 24.10 5.02
C TRP A 534 19.45 25.01 5.94
N LYS A 535 19.08 26.19 5.44
CA LYS A 535 18.49 27.26 6.25
C LYS A 535 17.23 26.83 7.00
N GLU A 536 16.35 26.08 6.34
CA GLU A 536 15.07 25.63 6.90
C GLU A 536 15.21 24.47 7.90
N SER A 537 16.35 23.78 7.98
CA SER A 537 16.55 22.71 8.98
C SER A 537 16.83 23.33 10.35
N THR A 538 15.99 23.02 11.35
CA THR A 538 16.00 23.66 12.68
C THR A 538 16.35 22.69 13.81
N GLU A 539 16.16 21.39 13.61
CA GLU A 539 16.46 20.36 14.61
C GLU A 539 17.52 19.38 14.09
N LEU A 540 18.38 18.94 15.00
CA LEU A 540 19.45 17.99 14.76
C LEU A 540 19.32 16.79 15.71
N GLY A 541 19.49 15.59 15.18
CA GLY A 541 19.87 14.40 15.96
C GLY A 541 21.19 13.88 15.43
N ILE A 542 22.17 13.60 16.28
CA ILE A 542 23.46 13.07 15.81
C ILE A 542 24.02 12.05 16.81
N ALA A 543 24.54 10.97 16.26
CA ALA A 543 25.03 9.84 17.04
C ALA A 543 26.21 9.15 16.34
N MET A 544 26.95 8.34 17.12
CA MET A 544 28.12 7.61 16.67
C MET A 544 28.10 6.18 17.22
N SER A 545 28.58 5.23 16.42
CA SER A 545 28.81 3.86 16.85
C SER A 545 30.10 3.31 16.25
N LYS A 546 30.82 2.48 17.00
CA LYS A 546 32.10 1.88 16.61
C LYS A 546 32.07 0.37 16.80
N ASN A 547 32.58 -0.37 15.81
CA ASN A 547 32.65 -1.82 15.90
C ASN A 547 34.02 -2.31 16.39
N LYS A 548 34.09 -3.62 16.70
CA LYS A 548 35.30 -4.28 17.23
C LYS A 548 36.47 -4.33 16.23
N LYS A 549 36.23 -4.03 14.94
CA LYS A 549 37.25 -4.01 13.89
C LYS A 549 37.95 -2.65 13.77
N GLY A 550 37.51 -1.64 14.53
CA GLY A 550 38.05 -0.28 14.44
C GLY A 550 37.31 0.64 13.48
N GLU A 551 36.15 0.21 12.95
CA GLU A 551 35.31 1.02 12.05
C GLU A 551 34.30 1.85 12.86
N THR A 552 34.25 3.15 12.60
CA THR A 552 33.34 4.10 13.24
C THR A 552 32.37 4.68 12.22
N PHE A 553 31.09 4.73 12.60
CA PHE A 553 29.98 5.25 11.82
C PHE A 553 29.32 6.39 12.58
N VAL A 554 29.10 7.52 11.91
CA VAL A 554 28.39 8.68 12.45
C VAL A 554 27.18 8.95 11.58
N VAL A 555 26.03 9.16 12.21
CA VAL A 555 24.75 9.46 11.54
C VAL A 555 24.21 10.75 12.12
N ALA A 556 23.84 11.70 11.24
CA ALA A 556 23.14 12.92 11.61
C ALA A 556 21.80 12.99 10.87
N ASN A 557 20.74 13.33 11.59
CA ASN A 557 19.39 13.53 11.09
C ASN A 557 18.96 14.99 11.24
N TYR A 558 18.27 15.51 10.22
CA TYR A 558 17.90 16.92 10.12
C TYR A 558 16.39 17.09 9.90
N ASN A 559 15.77 17.97 10.68
CA ASN A 559 14.35 18.28 10.56
C ASN A 559 14.10 19.80 10.54
N PRO A 560 13.28 20.33 9.63
CA PRO A 560 12.87 19.74 8.34
C PRO A 560 14.05 19.23 7.50
N ARG A 561 13.82 18.22 6.65
CA ARG A 561 14.86 17.67 5.76
C ARG A 561 15.28 18.70 4.70
N GLY A 562 16.54 18.68 4.29
CA GLY A 562 17.07 19.56 3.26
C GLY A 562 17.22 18.88 1.90
N ASN A 563 18.07 19.47 1.06
CA ASN A 563 18.45 18.97 -0.27
C ASN A 563 17.28 18.79 -1.25
N PHE A 564 16.27 19.65 -1.14
CA PHE A 564 15.18 19.70 -2.10
C PHE A 564 15.61 20.43 -3.37
N MET A 565 15.48 19.75 -4.51
CA MET A 565 15.71 20.33 -5.83
C MET A 565 14.81 21.56 -6.04
N GLY A 566 15.38 22.66 -6.53
CA GLY A 566 14.67 23.93 -6.71
C GLY A 566 14.67 24.84 -5.47
N ASN A 567 15.28 24.41 -4.36
CA ASN A 567 15.37 25.18 -3.12
C ASN A 567 16.81 25.40 -2.64
N PHE A 568 17.83 25.08 -3.44
CA PHE A 568 19.23 25.20 -3.02
C PHE A 568 19.63 26.67 -2.86
N VAL A 569 19.24 27.55 -3.79
CA VAL A 569 19.66 28.96 -3.76
C VAL A 569 19.16 29.67 -2.50
N ARG A 570 17.93 29.38 -2.05
CA ARG A 570 17.34 30.02 -0.87
C ARG A 570 17.82 29.41 0.45
N ASN A 571 18.21 28.13 0.45
CA ASN A 571 18.58 27.39 1.66
C ASN A 571 20.08 27.24 1.88
N VAL A 572 20.91 27.46 0.85
CA VAL A 572 22.38 27.31 0.92
C VAL A 572 23.02 28.65 0.55
N PRO A 573 22.93 29.68 1.42
CA PRO A 573 23.53 30.98 1.13
C PRO A 573 25.06 30.89 1.13
N ARG A 574 25.72 31.85 0.47
CA ARG A 574 27.18 31.97 0.52
C ARG A 574 27.64 32.28 1.95
N PRO A 575 28.86 31.84 2.36
CA PRO A 575 29.45 32.29 3.61
C PRO A 575 29.52 33.82 3.62
N LYS A 576 29.22 34.42 4.78
CA LYS A 576 29.51 35.82 5.05
C LYS A 576 31.04 36.01 4.98
N GLN A 577 31.46 37.01 4.20
CA GLN A 577 32.87 37.41 4.12
C GLN A 577 33.37 37.95 5.45
#